data_AF-A0A261D9Q8-F1
#
_entry.id   AF-A0A261D9Q8-F1
#
_cell.length_a   1.000
_cell.length_b   1.000
_cell.length_c   1.000
_cell.angle_alpha   90.00
_cell.angle_beta   90.00
_cell.angle_gamma   90.00
#
_symmetry.space_group_name_H-M   'P 1'
#
loop_
_entity.id
_entity.type
_entity.pdbx_description
1 polymer ?
#
loop_
_entity_poly.entity_id
_entity_poly.type
_entity_poly.pdbx_seq_one_letter_code
_entity_poly.pdbx_strand_id
1 'polypeptide(L)'
;MDECLDHINKAIDLYLAKSRDVNDTNYYENPDLAASYVVQGEILFAQDNIKEAIASYKKAYTIYHYLYKDNRQNIAQVSYLYSQAAIAACKSKDLYNYKFFGKSQVKEFGIRHPNTTAMFEYCEQYDMDLWKKQVKVYN
;
A
#
# COMPACT_ATOMS: atom_id res chain seq x y z
N MET A 1 -19.33 3.65 7.30
CA MET A 1 -18.18 3.71 6.36
C MET A 1 -17.88 5.15 5.97
N ASP A 2 -18.87 5.95 5.63
CA ASP A 2 -18.66 7.36 5.24
C ASP A 2 -18.08 8.23 6.38
N GLU A 3 -18.51 8.00 7.63
CA GLU A 3 -17.90 8.65 8.80
C GLU A 3 -16.42 8.32 8.97
N CYS A 4 -16.01 7.07 8.71
CA CYS A 4 -14.59 6.68 8.77
C CYS A 4 -13.77 7.43 7.70
N LEU A 5 -14.33 7.59 6.50
CA LEU A 5 -13.68 8.33 5.42
C LEU A 5 -13.56 9.82 5.75
N ASP A 6 -14.59 10.41 6.37
CA ASP A 6 -14.53 11.80 6.85
C ASP A 6 -13.45 11.99 7.93
N HIS A 7 -13.40 11.10 8.92
CA HIS A 7 -12.38 11.17 9.96
C HIS A 7 -10.95 11.00 9.43
N ILE A 8 -10.71 10.07 8.50
CA ILE A 8 -9.36 9.90 7.95
C ILE A 8 -8.96 11.08 7.06
N ASN A 9 -9.90 11.67 6.32
CA ASN A 9 -9.65 12.88 5.53
C ASN A 9 -9.26 14.06 6.44
N LYS A 10 -9.97 14.26 7.55
CA LYS A 10 -9.63 15.28 8.55
C LYS A 10 -8.23 15.07 9.14
N ALA A 11 -7.87 13.82 9.45
CA ALA A 11 -6.53 13.51 9.95
C ALA A 11 -5.45 13.84 8.91
N ILE A 12 -5.66 13.47 7.64
CA ILE A 12 -4.76 13.80 6.52
C ILE A 12 -4.60 15.32 6.39
N ASP A 13 -5.70 16.06 6.42
CA ASP A 13 -5.69 17.52 6.30
C ASP A 13 -4.89 18.17 7.43
N LEU A 14 -5.05 17.69 8.67
CA LEU A 14 -4.27 18.17 9.82
C LEU A 14 -2.77 17.91 9.65
N TYR A 15 -2.37 16.73 9.20
CA TYR A 15 -0.96 16.42 8.95
C TYR A 15 -0.38 17.29 7.84
N LEU A 16 -1.13 17.53 6.76
CA LEU A 16 -0.71 18.40 5.67
C LEU A 16 -0.64 19.87 6.09
N ALA A 17 -1.62 20.37 6.87
CA ALA A 17 -1.60 21.73 7.39
C ALA A 17 -0.39 21.96 8.30
N LYS A 18 -0.12 21.03 9.22
CA LYS A 18 1.05 21.09 10.11
C LYS A 18 2.36 21.24 9.32
N SER A 19 2.56 20.47 8.24
CA SER A 19 3.78 20.62 7.42
C SER A 19 3.93 22.01 6.79
N ARG A 20 2.83 22.64 6.38
CA ARG A 20 2.84 23.98 5.77
C ARG A 20 3.15 25.06 6.78
N ASP A 21 2.60 24.96 7.99
CA ASP A 21 2.76 25.98 9.05
C ASP A 21 4.20 26.06 9.57
N VAL A 22 4.93 24.95 9.61
CA VAL A 22 6.34 24.93 10.05
C VAL A 22 7.35 25.30 8.94
N ASN A 23 6.88 25.75 7.76
CA ASN A 23 7.71 25.88 6.54
C ASN A 23 8.49 24.59 6.22
N ASP A 24 7.99 23.45 6.68
CA ASP A 24 8.58 22.15 6.46
C ASP A 24 8.05 21.61 5.14
N THR A 25 8.82 21.83 4.08
CA THR A 25 8.51 21.32 2.75
C THR A 25 8.61 19.79 2.68
N ASN A 26 9.06 19.11 3.75
CA ASN A 26 9.22 17.66 3.82
C ASN A 26 8.03 16.97 4.52
N TYR A 27 6.79 17.20 4.06
CA TYR A 27 5.66 16.36 4.49
C TYR A 27 5.89 14.85 4.22
N TYR A 28 6.83 14.52 3.33
CA TYR A 28 7.34 13.17 3.08
C TYR A 28 8.12 12.57 4.25
N GLU A 29 8.36 13.30 5.34
CA GLU A 29 8.99 12.80 6.57
C GLU A 29 7.98 12.34 7.63
N ASN A 30 6.67 12.42 7.36
CA ASN A 30 5.66 12.06 8.33
C ASN A 30 5.14 10.61 8.14
N PRO A 31 5.58 9.62 8.96
CA PRO A 31 5.09 8.25 8.86
C PRO A 31 3.60 8.12 9.21
N ASP A 32 3.05 9.01 10.05
CA ASP A 32 1.63 8.99 10.41
C ASP A 32 0.73 9.44 9.25
N LEU A 33 1.24 10.36 8.41
CA LEU A 33 0.55 10.75 7.17
C LEU A 33 0.53 9.58 6.18
N ALA A 34 1.62 8.83 6.05
CA ALA A 34 1.66 7.63 5.22
C ALA A 34 0.68 6.55 5.72
N ALA A 35 0.68 6.29 7.03
CA ALA A 35 -0.27 5.36 7.64
C ALA A 35 -1.73 5.81 7.41
N SER A 36 -2.00 7.11 7.49
CA SER A 36 -3.33 7.66 7.23
C SER A 36 -3.78 7.43 5.78
N TYR A 37 -2.86 7.55 4.82
CA TYR A 37 -3.14 7.20 3.43
C TYR A 37 -3.34 5.70 3.19
N VAL A 38 -2.67 4.82 3.95
CA VAL A 38 -2.96 3.38 3.92
C VAL A 38 -4.39 3.13 4.39
N VAL A 39 -4.77 3.67 5.55
CA VAL A 39 -6.12 3.51 6.11
C VAL A 39 -7.20 4.08 5.19
N GLN A 40 -6.95 5.23 4.56
CA GLN A 40 -7.84 5.78 3.55
C GLN A 40 -8.01 4.80 2.37
N GLY A 41 -6.92 4.18 1.91
CA GLY A 41 -6.96 3.16 0.87
C GLY A 41 -7.81 1.95 1.26
N GLU A 42 -7.72 1.50 2.51
CA GLU A 42 -8.50 0.37 3.02
C GLU A 42 -9.99 0.67 3.08
N ILE A 43 -10.35 1.87 3.59
CA ILE A 43 -11.74 2.34 3.65
C ILE A 43 -12.33 2.41 2.24
N LEU A 44 -11.60 3.02 1.29
CA LEU A 44 -12.03 3.13 -0.10
C LEU A 44 -12.14 1.76 -0.79
N PHE A 45 -11.21 0.85 -0.51
CA PHE A 45 -11.25 -0.51 -1.03
C PHE A 45 -12.49 -1.28 -0.52
N ALA A 46 -12.83 -1.12 0.76
CA ALA A 46 -14.03 -1.71 1.37
C ALA A 46 -15.33 -1.12 0.79
N GLN A 47 -15.29 0.14 0.35
CA GLN A 47 -16.38 0.80 -0.37
C GLN A 47 -16.42 0.50 -1.88
N ASP A 48 -15.56 -0.39 -2.36
CA ASP A 48 -15.42 -0.72 -3.80
C ASP A 48 -14.91 0.44 -4.69
N ASN A 49 -14.41 1.52 -4.07
CA ASN A 49 -13.76 2.65 -4.74
C ASN A 49 -12.29 2.32 -5.06
N ILE A 50 -12.07 1.31 -5.89
CA ILE A 50 -10.75 0.67 -6.06
C ILE A 50 -9.70 1.62 -6.66
N LYS A 51 -10.10 2.52 -7.57
CA LYS A 51 -9.16 3.46 -8.20
C LYS A 51 -8.63 4.47 -7.19
N GLU A 52 -9.52 5.01 -6.38
CA GLU A 52 -9.22 5.94 -5.30
C GLU A 52 -8.38 5.26 -4.23
N ALA A 53 -8.69 4.00 -3.89
CA ALA A 53 -7.88 3.21 -2.95
C ALA A 53 -6.41 3.08 -3.41
N ILE A 54 -6.20 2.71 -4.68
CA ILE A 54 -4.85 2.64 -5.27
C ILE A 54 -4.16 4.00 -5.26
N ALA A 55 -4.89 5.09 -5.50
CA ALA A 55 -4.33 6.44 -5.42
C ALA A 55 -3.87 6.80 -4.01
N SER A 56 -4.62 6.44 -2.97
CA SER A 56 -4.23 6.62 -1.57
C SER A 56 -2.99 5.80 -1.23
N TYR A 57 -2.94 4.53 -1.62
CA TYR A 57 -1.74 3.70 -1.44
C TYR A 57 -0.50 4.26 -2.14
N LYS A 58 -0.64 4.86 -3.32
CA LYS A 58 0.48 5.54 -4.00
C LYS A 58 0.99 6.74 -3.22
N LYS A 59 0.12 7.51 -2.56
CA LYS A 59 0.54 8.62 -1.69
C LYS A 59 1.33 8.09 -0.48
N ALA A 60 0.84 7.04 0.17
CA ALA A 60 1.58 6.37 1.25
C ALA A 60 2.94 5.85 0.77
N TYR A 61 2.99 5.24 -0.42
CA TYR A 61 4.23 4.76 -1.03
C TYR A 61 5.27 5.86 -1.17
N THR A 62 4.91 7.01 -1.71
CA THR A 62 5.87 8.10 -1.91
C THR A 62 6.53 8.53 -0.60
N ILE A 63 5.74 8.61 0.48
CA ILE A 63 6.23 8.99 1.81
C ILE A 63 7.14 7.90 2.40
N TYR A 64 6.69 6.64 2.44
CA TYR A 64 7.51 5.54 2.95
C TYR A 64 8.77 5.29 2.12
N HIS A 65 8.71 5.51 0.80
CA HIS A 65 9.86 5.43 -0.08
C HIS A 65 10.92 6.47 0.29
N TYR A 66 10.49 7.71 0.53
CA TYR A 66 11.36 8.80 0.95
C TYR A 66 11.96 8.56 2.35
N LEU A 67 11.12 8.15 3.31
CA LEU A 67 11.50 7.93 4.70
C LEU A 67 12.54 6.82 4.86
N TYR A 68 12.22 5.65 4.33
CA TYR A 68 12.97 4.45 4.68
C TYR A 68 14.04 4.09 3.68
N LYS A 69 13.99 4.62 2.44
CA LYS A 69 15.01 4.41 1.40
C LYS A 69 15.44 2.93 1.34
N ASP A 70 16.71 2.62 1.55
CA ASP A 70 17.24 1.26 1.46
C ASP A 70 16.91 0.37 2.67
N ASN A 71 16.27 0.91 3.71
CA ASN A 71 15.83 0.18 4.89
C ASN A 71 14.38 -0.34 4.78
N ARG A 72 13.67 -0.07 3.68
CA ARG A 72 12.26 -0.46 3.50
C ARG A 72 11.96 -1.93 3.80
N GLN A 73 12.85 -2.86 3.42
CA GLN A 73 12.66 -4.29 3.67
C GLN A 73 12.56 -4.66 5.16
N ASN A 74 12.97 -3.78 6.07
CA ASN A 74 12.92 -4.01 7.51
C ASN A 74 11.71 -3.34 8.19
N ILE A 75 10.80 -2.74 7.41
CA ILE A 75 9.67 -1.96 7.93
C ILE A 75 8.35 -2.67 7.63
N ALA A 76 7.68 -3.14 8.69
CA ALA A 76 6.44 -3.89 8.59
C ALA A 76 5.33 -3.11 7.84
N GLN A 77 5.23 -1.80 8.08
CA GLN A 77 4.24 -0.93 7.43
C GLN A 77 4.45 -0.83 5.92
N VAL A 78 5.70 -0.95 5.44
CA VAL A 78 5.99 -0.98 4.01
C VAL A 78 5.49 -2.27 3.39
N SER A 79 5.73 -3.42 4.04
CA SER A 79 5.18 -4.69 3.58
C SER A 79 3.65 -4.65 3.54
N TYR A 80 3.04 -4.11 4.60
CA TYR A 80 1.59 -4.00 4.67
C TYR A 80 1.04 -3.17 3.51
N LEU A 81 1.60 -1.97 3.29
CA LEU A 81 1.26 -1.12 2.15
C LEU A 81 1.37 -1.87 0.82
N TYR A 82 2.49 -2.54 0.54
CA TYR A 82 2.68 -3.22 -0.74
C TYR A 82 1.64 -4.32 -0.96
N SER A 83 1.35 -5.12 0.06
CA SER A 83 0.32 -6.16 -0.04
C SER A 83 -1.08 -5.59 -0.29
N GLN A 84 -1.52 -4.59 0.47
CA GLN A 84 -2.85 -3.98 0.30
C GLN A 84 -3.01 -3.30 -1.06
N ALA A 85 -1.98 -2.59 -1.52
CA ALA A 85 -1.99 -1.94 -2.82
C ALA A 85 -2.01 -2.96 -3.98
N ALA A 86 -1.29 -4.07 -3.84
CA ALA A 86 -1.32 -5.16 -4.81
C ALA A 86 -2.68 -5.88 -4.83
N ILE A 87 -3.29 -6.13 -3.67
CA ILE A 87 -4.64 -6.68 -3.52
C ILE A 87 -5.66 -5.79 -4.25
N ALA A 88 -5.61 -4.48 -4.02
CA ALA A 88 -6.48 -3.52 -4.70
C ALA A 88 -6.29 -3.52 -6.23
N ALA A 89 -5.04 -3.50 -6.68
CA ALA A 89 -4.72 -3.58 -8.11
C ALA A 89 -5.17 -4.89 -8.75
N CYS A 90 -5.06 -6.01 -8.03
CA CYS A 90 -5.53 -7.29 -8.49
C CYS A 90 -7.06 -7.34 -8.66
N LYS A 91 -7.81 -6.86 -7.66
CA LYS A 91 -9.29 -6.82 -7.72
C LYS A 91 -9.79 -6.06 -8.94
N SER A 92 -9.11 -4.97 -9.31
CA SER A 92 -9.40 -4.16 -10.49
C SER A 92 -8.75 -4.66 -11.79
N LYS A 93 -8.01 -5.78 -11.75
CA LYS A 93 -7.21 -6.33 -12.85
C LYS A 93 -6.19 -5.32 -13.43
N ASP A 94 -5.74 -4.38 -12.61
CA ASP A 94 -4.69 -3.42 -12.93
C ASP A 94 -3.32 -4.09 -12.85
N LEU A 95 -2.91 -4.65 -13.99
CA LEU A 95 -1.64 -5.37 -14.11
C LEU A 95 -0.43 -4.49 -13.82
N TYR A 96 -0.50 -3.18 -14.09
CA TYR A 96 0.61 -2.27 -13.89
C TYR A 96 0.88 -2.08 -12.39
N ASN A 97 -0.15 -1.69 -11.63
CA ASN A 97 0.00 -1.46 -10.20
C ASN A 97 0.23 -2.78 -9.43
N TYR A 98 -0.38 -3.87 -9.88
CA TYR A 98 -0.13 -5.18 -9.29
C TYR A 98 1.33 -5.62 -9.47
N LYS A 99 1.90 -5.45 -10.67
CA LYS A 99 3.34 -5.70 -10.89
C LYS A 99 4.21 -4.80 -10.03
N PHE A 100 3.86 -3.52 -9.93
CA PHE A 100 4.65 -2.57 -9.17
C PHE A 100 4.71 -2.93 -7.68
N PHE A 101 3.56 -3.04 -7.02
CA PHE A 101 3.49 -3.30 -5.59
C PHE A 101 3.83 -4.75 -5.25
N GLY A 102 3.29 -5.72 -5.98
CA GLY A 102 3.51 -7.12 -5.68
C GLY A 102 4.95 -7.58 -5.95
N LYS A 103 5.63 -7.07 -7.00
CA LYS A 103 7.07 -7.36 -7.16
C LYS A 103 7.91 -6.74 -6.05
N SER A 104 7.55 -5.54 -5.59
CA SER A 104 8.24 -4.88 -4.48
C SER A 104 8.08 -5.70 -3.20
N GLN A 105 6.86 -6.16 -2.90
CA GLN A 105 6.58 -7.06 -1.77
C GLN A 105 7.41 -8.35 -1.85
N VAL A 106 7.39 -9.05 -2.99
CA VAL A 106 8.13 -10.30 -3.16
C VAL A 106 9.64 -10.09 -3.08
N LYS A 107 10.16 -9.02 -3.68
CA LYS A 107 11.60 -8.74 -3.72
C LYS A 107 12.14 -8.33 -2.35
N GLU A 108 11.44 -7.46 -1.64
CA GLU A 108 11.93 -6.90 -0.38
C GLU A 108 11.64 -7.82 0.82
N PHE A 109 10.51 -8.54 0.83
CA PHE A 109 10.08 -9.35 1.98
C PHE A 109 10.08 -10.86 1.73
N GLY A 110 10.11 -11.29 0.46
CA GLY A 110 10.15 -12.72 0.08
C GLY A 110 8.78 -13.37 -0.06
N ILE A 111 8.75 -14.52 -0.75
CA ILE A 111 7.52 -15.26 -1.09
C ILE A 111 6.82 -15.90 0.11
N ARG A 112 7.55 -16.12 1.22
CA ARG A 112 7.03 -16.75 2.45
C ARG A 112 6.61 -15.74 3.52
N HIS A 113 6.76 -14.44 3.26
CA HIS A 113 6.31 -13.42 4.21
C HIS A 113 4.77 -13.47 4.32
N PRO A 114 4.18 -13.36 5.52
CA PRO A 114 2.73 -13.49 5.70
C PRO A 114 1.89 -12.60 4.77
N ASN A 115 2.29 -11.33 4.63
CA ASN A 115 1.62 -10.40 3.70
C ASN A 115 1.77 -10.80 2.22
N THR A 116 2.85 -11.48 1.83
CA THR A 116 3.03 -11.99 0.47
C THR A 116 2.10 -13.17 0.21
N THR A 117 2.02 -14.11 1.16
CA THR A 117 1.14 -15.27 1.07
C THR A 117 -0.33 -14.85 1.00
N ALA A 118 -0.77 -13.97 1.91
CA ALA A 118 -2.13 -13.44 1.90
C ALA A 118 -2.47 -12.68 0.60
N MET A 119 -1.51 -11.89 0.08
CA MET A 119 -1.65 -11.22 -1.21
C MET A 119 -1.87 -12.24 -2.34
N PHE A 120 -1.07 -13.31 -2.43
CA PHE A 120 -1.24 -14.34 -3.47
C PHE A 120 -2.60 -15.05 -3.36
N GLU A 121 -2.97 -15.50 -2.15
CA GLU A 121 -4.25 -16.19 -1.91
C GLU A 121 -5.45 -15.33 -2.32
N TYR A 122 -5.41 -14.03 -2.02
CA TYR A 122 -6.45 -13.11 -2.48
C TYR A 122 -6.46 -12.98 -4.00
N CYS A 123 -5.28 -12.84 -4.61
CA CYS A 123 -5.15 -12.52 -6.02
C CYS A 123 -5.41 -13.71 -6.96
N GLU A 124 -5.28 -14.94 -6.47
CA GLU A 124 -5.67 -16.16 -7.20
C GLU A 124 -7.13 -16.13 -7.64
N GLN A 125 -8.02 -15.53 -6.84
CA GLN A 125 -9.45 -15.43 -7.12
C GLN A 125 -9.78 -14.55 -8.35
N TYR A 126 -8.82 -13.75 -8.80
CA TYR A 126 -8.98 -12.81 -9.92
C TYR A 126 -8.14 -13.18 -11.15
N ASP A 127 -7.58 -14.40 -11.17
CA ASP A 127 -6.66 -14.91 -12.21
C ASP A 127 -5.39 -14.06 -12.41
N MET A 128 -5.00 -13.29 -11.39
CA MET A 128 -3.84 -12.40 -11.43
C MET A 128 -2.61 -13.09 -10.84
N ASP A 129 -2.22 -14.23 -11.38
CA ASP A 129 -1.13 -15.03 -10.82
C ASP A 129 0.17 -14.89 -11.62
N LEU A 130 0.96 -13.88 -11.27
CA LEU A 130 2.27 -13.63 -11.90
C LEU A 130 3.39 -14.54 -11.37
N TRP A 131 3.17 -15.23 -10.26
CA TRP A 131 4.23 -15.91 -9.50
C TRP A 131 3.99 -17.42 -9.32
N LYS A 132 2.93 -17.98 -9.91
CA LYS A 132 2.59 -19.43 -9.94
C LYS A 132 3.77 -20.37 -10.21
N LYS A 133 4.74 -19.92 -11.01
CA LYS A 133 5.96 -20.69 -11.33
C LYS A 133 7.04 -20.61 -10.25
N GLN A 134 7.11 -19.53 -9.46
CA GLN A 134 8.13 -19.35 -8.41
C GLN A 134 7.75 -20.07 -7.11
N VAL A 135 6.46 -20.25 -6.83
CA VAL A 135 5.97 -21.02 -5.66
C VAL A 135 6.23 -22.52 -5.83
N LYS A 136 6.14 -23.06 -7.05
CA LYS A 136 6.33 -24.49 -7.35
C LYS A 136 7.78 -24.99 -7.29
N VAL A 137 8.78 -24.11 -7.21
CA VAL A 137 10.20 -24.49 -7.23
C VAL A 137 10.72 -24.84 -5.83
N TYR A 138 9.96 -24.54 -4.77
CA TYR A 138 10.38 -24.74 -3.37
C TYR A 138 9.49 -25.71 -2.58
N ASN A 139 8.67 -26.50 -3.27
CA ASN A 139 7.90 -27.61 -2.69
C ASN A 139 8.53 -28.95 -3.09
#